data_AF-A0A077ZY52-F1
#
_entry.id   AF-A0A077ZY52-F1
#
_cell.length_a   1.000
_cell.length_b   1.000
_cell.length_c   1.000
_cell.angle_alpha   90.00
_cell.angle_beta   90.00
_cell.angle_gamma   90.00
#
_symmetry.space_group_name_H-M   'P 1'
#
loop_
_entity.id
_entity.type
_entity.pdbx_description
1 polymer ?
#
loop_
_entity_poly.entity_id
_entity_poly.type
_entity_poly.pdbx_seq_one_letter_code
_entity_poly.pdbx_strand_id
1 'polypeptide(L)'
;MIRAQQRMKLKAKRESWGYKLLMAIPRNLVYVFVFIIAFAFTGMFYVVYTGKNMSQFLKHELQINENLMEHPLFYFFQNRIKVDDQIIKKQLEDLNSQYFYKNHLTQNKPMVVEDGCKKWRALDKWNDIYYLKREYGLQSIVINKLDRPKIGNQINRNANYHYSSQSSKRNSFTQYLNLTTTDNDKTAMYFLKNEMIVSRNLQMDYEKPQFITKILRNRMTGLTIWNDFIRQPEFKNRERYLCVISGTEDFRLVSPIYKQSIYSGVIEELGPTETPIDFFNYSSQDKFPLAKKIRVLSARLEKGSCIYVPAFWWVQTSTVSEKTIMLTFEYESHSELTSLLFEAIDKGILDE
;
A
#
# COMPACT_ATOMS: atom_id res chain seq x y z
N MET A 1 34.70 -48.14 52.65
CA MET A 1 34.97 -48.67 51.29
C MET A 1 33.72 -49.27 50.62
N ILE A 2 32.53 -48.64 50.74
CA ILE A 2 31.25 -49.16 50.20
C ILE A 2 30.48 -48.12 49.35
N ARG A 3 30.98 -46.88 49.22
CA ARG A 3 30.32 -45.83 48.39
C ARG A 3 30.90 -45.64 46.98
N ALA A 4 31.94 -46.38 46.60
CA ALA A 4 32.56 -46.27 45.27
C ALA A 4 32.00 -47.27 44.23
N GLN A 5 31.40 -48.39 44.65
CA GLN A 5 30.84 -49.40 43.73
C GLN A 5 29.44 -49.07 43.20
N GLN A 6 28.69 -48.15 43.83
CA GLN A 6 27.37 -47.74 43.34
C GLN A 6 27.41 -46.66 42.25
N ARG A 7 28.52 -45.93 42.09
CA ARG A 7 28.68 -44.94 41.01
C ARG A 7 29.15 -45.53 39.68
N MET A 8 29.75 -46.73 39.66
CA MET A 8 30.12 -47.41 38.41
C MET A 8 28.98 -48.21 37.77
N LYS A 9 27.88 -48.48 38.50
CA LYS A 9 26.70 -49.19 37.95
C LYS A 9 25.63 -48.28 37.30
N LEU A 10 25.77 -46.95 37.37
CA LEU A 10 24.80 -46.01 36.81
C LEU A 10 25.24 -45.36 35.49
N LYS A 11 26.42 -45.70 34.94
CA LYS A 11 26.97 -45.07 33.72
C LYS A 11 26.98 -45.97 32.48
N ALA A 12 26.35 -47.14 32.52
CA ALA A 12 26.44 -48.15 31.44
C ALA A 12 25.09 -48.59 30.86
N LYS A 13 24.01 -47.80 30.97
CA LYS A 13 22.74 -48.17 30.31
C LYS A 13 21.87 -46.97 29.95
N ARG A 14 22.37 -46.16 29.00
CA ARG A 14 21.51 -45.30 28.20
C ARG A 14 22.01 -45.26 26.75
N GLU A 15 22.23 -46.45 26.19
CA GLU A 15 22.24 -46.59 24.74
C GLU A 15 20.83 -46.29 24.23
N SER A 16 20.73 -45.19 23.49
CA SER A 16 19.50 -44.68 22.88
C SER A 16 18.77 -45.80 22.13
N TRP A 17 17.54 -46.07 22.56
CA TRP A 17 16.62 -47.04 21.93
C TRP A 17 16.44 -46.80 20.42
N GLY A 18 16.62 -45.55 19.95
CA GLY A 18 16.56 -45.20 18.53
C GLY A 18 17.67 -45.82 17.66
N TYR A 19 18.88 -46.04 18.20
CA TYR A 19 19.98 -46.64 17.44
C TYR A 19 19.73 -48.13 17.14
N LYS A 20 19.12 -48.87 18.08
CA LYS A 20 18.78 -50.28 17.87
C LYS A 20 17.61 -50.45 16.89
N LEU A 21 16.67 -49.50 16.86
CA LEU A 21 15.58 -49.48 15.89
C LEU A 21 16.08 -49.23 14.45
N LEU A 22 17.05 -48.31 14.29
CA LEU A 22 17.70 -48.02 13.01
C LEU A 22 18.52 -49.20 12.47
N MET A 23 19.18 -49.96 13.36
CA MET A 23 19.96 -51.16 13.02
C MET A 23 19.10 -52.39 12.67
N ALA A 24 17.82 -52.40 13.04
CA ALA A 24 16.90 -53.50 12.76
C ALA A 24 16.25 -53.41 11.37
N ILE A 25 16.46 -52.30 10.66
CA ILE A 25 15.95 -52.10 9.30
C ILE A 25 16.87 -52.88 8.34
N PRO A 26 16.35 -53.79 7.51
CA PRO A 26 17.16 -54.51 6.53
C PRO A 26 17.86 -53.49 5.63
N ARG A 27 19.18 -53.66 5.43
CA ARG A 27 20.03 -52.68 4.72
C ARG A 27 19.44 -52.23 3.38
N ASN A 28 18.76 -53.13 2.68
CA ASN A 28 18.08 -52.85 1.41
C ASN A 28 16.98 -51.78 1.54
N LEU A 29 16.25 -51.73 2.66
CA LEU A 29 15.22 -50.73 2.90
C LEU A 29 15.82 -49.35 3.23
N VAL A 30 16.99 -49.32 3.89
CA VAL A 30 17.74 -48.06 4.10
C VAL A 30 18.22 -47.49 2.77
N TYR A 31 18.74 -48.34 1.87
CA TYR A 31 19.13 -47.89 0.52
C TYR A 31 17.94 -47.38 -0.30
N VAL A 32 16.78 -48.02 -0.21
CA VAL A 32 15.53 -47.54 -0.85
C VAL A 32 15.13 -46.18 -0.27
N PHE A 33 15.20 -46.00 1.04
CA PHE A 33 14.84 -44.72 1.69
C PHE A 33 15.80 -43.59 1.30
N VAL A 34 17.11 -43.86 1.30
CA VAL A 34 18.14 -42.90 0.87
C VAL A 34 17.97 -42.56 -0.61
N PHE A 35 17.63 -43.56 -1.45
CA PHE A 35 17.36 -43.33 -2.87
C PHE A 35 16.11 -42.48 -3.08
N ILE A 36 15.02 -42.71 -2.35
CA ILE A 36 13.81 -41.88 -2.42
C ILE A 36 14.11 -40.44 -2.00
N ILE A 37 14.88 -40.24 -0.93
CA ILE A 37 15.29 -38.90 -0.48
C ILE A 37 16.18 -38.23 -1.54
N ALA A 38 17.17 -38.93 -2.07
CA ALA A 38 18.04 -38.40 -3.13
C ALA A 38 17.26 -38.07 -4.41
N PHE A 39 16.28 -38.89 -4.77
CA PHE A 39 15.37 -38.68 -5.91
C PHE A 39 14.48 -37.45 -5.68
N ALA A 40 13.95 -37.28 -4.47
CA ALA A 40 13.18 -36.09 -4.10
C ALA A 40 14.05 -34.81 -4.15
N PHE A 41 15.29 -34.87 -3.67
CA PHE A 41 16.22 -33.73 -3.73
C PHE A 41 16.68 -33.41 -5.15
N THR A 42 16.90 -34.42 -6.00
CA THR A 42 17.22 -34.20 -7.42
C THR A 42 16.03 -33.67 -8.20
N GLY A 43 14.80 -34.13 -7.90
CA GLY A 43 13.57 -33.53 -8.40
C GLY A 43 13.41 -32.08 -7.98
N MET A 44 13.68 -31.76 -6.71
CA MET A 44 13.64 -30.40 -6.19
C MET A 44 14.70 -29.51 -6.85
N PHE A 45 15.94 -30.00 -7.02
CA PHE A 45 17.01 -29.30 -7.74
C PHE A 45 16.66 -29.10 -9.22
N TYR A 46 16.09 -30.10 -9.88
CA TYR A 46 15.64 -30.01 -11.26
C TYR A 46 14.56 -28.94 -11.41
N VAL A 47 13.56 -28.92 -10.52
CA VAL A 47 12.49 -27.91 -10.50
C VAL A 47 13.04 -26.50 -10.24
N VAL A 48 14.02 -26.34 -9.34
CA VAL A 48 14.69 -25.05 -9.07
C VAL A 48 15.56 -24.61 -10.25
N TYR A 49 16.28 -25.52 -10.89
CA TYR A 49 17.23 -25.21 -11.97
C TYR A 49 16.55 -25.02 -13.34
N THR A 50 15.43 -25.71 -13.58
CA THR A 50 14.53 -25.45 -14.71
C THR A 50 13.58 -24.28 -14.45
N GLY A 51 13.75 -23.57 -13.32
CA GLY A 51 12.96 -22.43 -12.83
C GLY A 51 12.82 -21.23 -13.77
N LYS A 52 13.37 -21.28 -14.99
CA LYS A 52 12.93 -20.38 -16.09
C LYS A 52 11.44 -20.54 -16.40
N ASN A 53 10.85 -21.72 -16.18
CA ASN A 53 9.41 -21.98 -16.37
C ASN A 53 8.54 -21.82 -15.12
N MET A 54 9.12 -21.70 -13.91
CA MET A 54 8.33 -21.33 -12.71
C MET A 54 7.74 -19.91 -12.83
N SER A 55 8.42 -19.02 -13.55
CA SER A 55 7.89 -17.68 -13.85
C SER A 55 6.63 -17.72 -14.73
N GLN A 56 6.46 -18.78 -15.54
CA GLN A 56 5.24 -19.04 -16.30
C GLN A 56 4.18 -19.79 -15.48
N PHE A 57 4.58 -20.64 -14.53
CA PHE A 57 3.64 -21.32 -13.62
C PHE A 57 3.06 -20.39 -12.54
N LEU A 58 3.82 -19.37 -12.13
CA LEU A 58 3.37 -18.28 -11.25
C LEU A 58 2.58 -17.19 -11.99
N LYS A 59 2.49 -17.25 -13.33
CA LYS A 59 1.47 -16.50 -14.09
C LYS A 59 0.15 -17.24 -13.99
N HIS A 60 -0.39 -17.36 -12.78
CA HIS A 60 -1.81 -17.62 -12.63
C HIS A 60 -2.53 -16.44 -13.30
N GLU A 61 -3.02 -16.64 -14.52
CA GLU A 61 -4.02 -15.76 -15.08
C GLU A 61 -5.21 -15.85 -14.15
N LEU A 62 -5.44 -14.82 -13.32
CA LEU A 62 -6.62 -14.72 -12.43
C LEU A 62 -7.84 -15.26 -13.18
N GLN A 63 -8.35 -16.43 -12.77
CA GLN A 63 -9.49 -17.08 -13.41
C GLN A 63 -10.73 -16.38 -12.89
N ILE A 64 -11.26 -15.46 -13.69
CA ILE A 64 -12.48 -14.74 -13.34
C ILE A 64 -13.64 -15.62 -13.74
N ASN A 65 -14.34 -16.20 -12.75
CA ASN A 65 -15.59 -16.91 -13.00
C ASN A 65 -16.59 -15.93 -13.63
N GLU A 66 -17.13 -16.26 -14.80
CA GLU A 66 -18.14 -15.46 -15.51
C GLU A 66 -19.44 -15.30 -14.70
N ASN A 67 -19.64 -16.12 -13.66
CA ASN A 67 -20.82 -16.12 -12.78
C ASN A 67 -20.61 -15.37 -11.45
N LEU A 68 -19.83 -14.29 -11.46
CA LEU A 68 -19.60 -13.52 -10.23
C LEU A 68 -20.85 -12.72 -9.86
N MET A 69 -21.66 -13.27 -8.96
CA MET A 69 -22.87 -12.63 -8.46
C MET A 69 -22.48 -11.48 -7.52
N GLU A 70 -22.79 -10.24 -7.92
CA GLU A 70 -22.64 -9.09 -7.03
C GLU A 70 -23.53 -9.31 -5.78
N HIS A 71 -22.95 -9.12 -4.60
CA HIS A 71 -23.65 -9.26 -3.33
C HIS A 71 -24.80 -8.22 -3.28
N PRO A 72 -26.03 -8.62 -2.90
CA PRO A 72 -27.21 -7.77 -2.99
C PRO A 72 -27.06 -6.40 -2.31
N LEU A 73 -26.29 -6.35 -1.22
CA LEU A 73 -25.94 -5.11 -0.52
C LEU A 73 -25.25 -4.08 -1.41
N PHE A 74 -24.23 -4.46 -2.18
CA PHE A 74 -23.51 -3.52 -3.04
C PHE A 74 -24.36 -3.08 -4.22
N TYR A 75 -25.17 -3.98 -4.78
CA TYR A 75 -26.17 -3.63 -5.78
C TYR A 75 -27.18 -2.59 -5.23
N PHE A 76 -27.69 -2.81 -4.02
CA PHE A 76 -28.59 -1.86 -3.35
C PHE A 76 -27.92 -0.50 -3.13
N PHE A 77 -26.67 -0.48 -2.65
CA PHE A 77 -25.93 0.76 -2.45
C PHE A 77 -25.69 1.51 -3.75
N GLN A 78 -25.29 0.83 -4.83
CA GLN A 78 -25.07 1.46 -6.13
C GLN A 78 -26.35 2.11 -6.69
N ASN A 79 -27.51 1.53 -6.42
CA ASN A 79 -28.80 2.08 -6.88
C ASN A 79 -29.35 3.20 -5.99
N ARG A 80 -28.97 3.26 -4.71
CA ARG A 80 -29.48 4.25 -3.75
C ARG A 80 -28.54 5.43 -3.53
N ILE A 81 -27.23 5.18 -3.57
CA ILE A 81 -26.21 6.19 -3.30
C ILE A 81 -25.78 6.80 -4.62
N LYS A 82 -26.16 8.06 -4.81
CA LYS A 82 -25.72 8.84 -5.98
C LYS A 82 -24.26 9.24 -5.80
N VAL A 83 -23.38 8.66 -6.61
CA VAL A 83 -21.99 9.11 -6.76
C VAL A 83 -21.96 10.25 -7.78
N ASP A 84 -21.44 11.39 -7.36
CA ASP A 84 -21.27 12.56 -8.23
C ASP A 84 -20.30 12.25 -9.37
N ASP A 85 -20.48 12.86 -10.53
CA ASP A 85 -19.62 12.55 -11.70
C ASP A 85 -18.23 13.23 -11.60
N GLN A 86 -18.10 14.23 -10.72
CA GLN A 86 -16.88 15.01 -10.53
C GLN A 86 -16.68 15.35 -9.05
N ILE A 87 -15.42 15.58 -8.68
CA ILE A 87 -15.08 16.03 -7.32
C ILE A 87 -15.40 17.52 -7.19
N ILE A 88 -16.17 17.87 -6.17
CA ILE A 88 -16.50 19.26 -5.86
C ILE A 88 -15.22 20.00 -5.50
N LYS A 89 -15.05 21.19 -6.09
CA LYS A 89 -13.95 22.12 -5.78
C LYS A 89 -14.45 23.29 -4.94
N LYS A 90 -13.66 23.70 -3.96
CA LYS A 90 -13.96 24.81 -3.04
C LYS A 90 -12.72 25.65 -2.75
N GLN A 91 -12.94 26.90 -2.35
CA GLN A 91 -11.92 27.70 -1.70
C GLN A 91 -11.97 27.48 -0.19
N LEU A 92 -10.85 27.67 0.50
CA LEU A 92 -10.71 27.45 1.94
C LEU A 92 -11.58 28.42 2.74
N GLU A 93 -11.79 29.63 2.22
CA GLU A 93 -12.61 30.68 2.85
C GLU A 93 -14.10 30.31 2.88
N ASP A 94 -14.56 29.47 1.94
CA ASP A 94 -15.93 28.96 1.89
C ASP A 94 -16.16 27.76 2.84
N LEU A 95 -15.12 27.27 3.50
CA LEU A 95 -15.17 26.05 4.31
C LEU A 95 -15.23 26.35 5.80
N ASN A 96 -16.26 25.82 6.44
CA ASN A 96 -16.35 25.72 7.89
C ASN A 96 -16.65 24.27 8.30
N SER A 97 -16.44 23.96 9.58
CA SER A 97 -16.60 22.61 10.12
C SER A 97 -18.01 22.04 9.95
N GLN A 98 -19.05 22.87 10.08
CA GLN A 98 -20.44 22.43 9.94
C GLN A 98 -20.78 22.08 8.49
N TYR A 99 -20.37 22.92 7.54
CA TYR A 99 -20.51 22.66 6.12
C TYR A 99 -19.78 21.39 5.72
N PHE A 100 -18.51 21.25 6.12
CA PHE A 100 -17.70 20.08 5.82
C PHE A 100 -18.33 18.81 6.41
N TYR A 101 -18.75 18.86 7.68
CA TYR A 101 -19.40 17.74 8.34
C TYR A 101 -20.64 17.27 7.57
N LYS A 102 -21.56 18.19 7.24
CA LYS A 102 -22.85 17.87 6.60
C LYS A 102 -22.75 17.44 5.14
N ASN A 103 -21.83 18.05 4.38
CA ASN A 103 -21.82 17.88 2.91
C ASN A 103 -20.73 16.92 2.42
N HIS A 104 -19.69 16.68 3.22
CA HIS A 104 -18.56 15.85 2.81
C HIS A 104 -18.35 14.67 3.75
N LEU A 105 -18.22 14.91 5.07
CA LEU A 105 -17.88 13.85 6.02
C LEU A 105 -19.01 12.81 6.13
N THR A 106 -20.23 13.23 6.49
CA THR A 106 -21.36 12.30 6.68
C THR A 106 -21.87 11.69 5.38
N GLN A 107 -21.61 12.34 4.25
CA GLN A 107 -21.97 11.84 2.92
C GLN A 107 -20.87 10.99 2.29
N ASN A 108 -19.71 10.87 2.95
CA ASN A 108 -18.52 10.17 2.46
C ASN A 108 -18.09 10.65 1.06
N LYS A 109 -18.11 11.97 0.83
CA LYS A 109 -17.81 12.60 -0.48
C LYS A 109 -16.45 13.31 -0.49
N PRO A 110 -15.59 13.05 -1.49
CA PRO A 110 -14.31 13.75 -1.62
C PRO A 110 -14.52 15.21 -2.02
N MET A 111 -13.48 16.02 -1.82
CA MET A 111 -13.49 17.44 -2.16
C MET A 111 -12.07 17.91 -2.47
N VAL A 112 -11.92 18.81 -3.44
CA VAL A 112 -10.68 19.56 -3.67
C VAL A 112 -10.81 20.95 -3.06
N VAL A 113 -9.77 21.38 -2.36
CA VAL A 113 -9.61 22.75 -1.85
C VAL A 113 -8.49 23.40 -2.64
N GLU A 114 -8.85 24.28 -3.58
CA GLU A 114 -7.92 24.77 -4.60
C GLU A 114 -6.79 25.63 -4.03
N ASP A 115 -7.07 26.35 -2.94
CA ASP A 115 -6.15 27.19 -2.17
C ASP A 115 -5.78 26.58 -0.81
N GLY A 116 -6.03 25.28 -0.61
CA GLY A 116 -6.01 24.63 0.69
C GLY A 116 -4.69 24.73 1.48
N CYS A 117 -3.56 24.92 0.81
CA CYS A 117 -2.27 25.20 1.45
C CYS A 117 -1.55 26.43 0.90
N LYS A 118 -2.18 27.25 0.03
CA LYS A 118 -1.56 28.42 -0.64
C LYS A 118 -0.90 29.44 0.32
N LYS A 119 -1.40 29.53 1.55
CA LYS A 119 -0.91 30.46 2.57
C LYS A 119 0.24 29.88 3.44
N TRP A 120 0.66 28.64 3.22
CA TRP A 120 1.69 27.98 4.04
C TRP A 120 3.10 28.39 3.63
N ARG A 121 3.94 28.68 4.62
CA ARG A 121 5.38 28.98 4.42
C ARG A 121 6.13 27.81 3.78
N ALA A 122 5.62 26.59 3.92
CA ALA A 122 6.16 25.39 3.29
C ALA A 122 6.26 25.51 1.76
N LEU A 123 5.33 26.22 1.10
CA LEU A 123 5.32 26.38 -0.36
C LEU A 123 6.57 27.08 -0.90
N ASP A 124 7.15 27.98 -0.12
CA ASP A 124 8.34 28.74 -0.49
C ASP A 124 9.60 28.00 -0.01
N LYS A 125 9.58 27.54 1.24
CA LYS A 125 10.77 26.99 1.89
C LYS A 125 11.10 25.56 1.51
N TRP A 126 10.11 24.69 1.27
CA TRP A 126 10.36 23.26 1.09
C TRP A 126 10.85 22.90 -0.32
N ASN A 127 10.79 23.87 -1.25
CA ASN A 127 11.48 23.76 -2.53
C ASN A 127 13.00 23.93 -2.40
N ASP A 128 13.47 24.59 -1.34
CA ASP A 128 14.89 24.70 -1.04
C ASP A 128 15.40 23.41 -0.36
N ILE A 129 16.21 22.65 -1.10
CA ILE A 129 16.80 21.42 -0.62
C ILE A 129 17.76 21.66 0.56
N TYR A 130 18.42 22.82 0.61
CA TYR A 130 19.32 23.20 1.69
C TYR A 130 18.55 23.50 2.96
N TYR A 131 17.40 24.16 2.86
CA TYR A 131 16.48 24.33 3.97
C TYR A 131 16.06 22.98 4.57
N LEU A 132 15.54 22.06 3.75
CA LEU A 132 15.14 20.73 4.22
C LEU A 132 16.32 19.94 4.80
N LYS A 133 17.50 20.02 4.19
CA LYS A 133 18.71 19.38 4.71
C LYS A 133 19.12 19.95 6.07
N ARG A 134 19.03 21.26 6.27
CA ARG A 134 19.38 21.91 7.54
C ARG A 134 18.38 21.58 8.65
N GLU A 135 17.09 21.68 8.37
CA GLU A 135 16.03 21.58 9.38
C GLU A 135 15.52 20.15 9.63
N TYR A 136 15.75 19.24 8.67
CA TYR A 136 15.23 17.88 8.69
C TYR A 136 16.29 16.82 8.37
N GLY A 137 17.52 17.21 7.99
CA GLY A 137 18.58 16.30 7.54
C GLY A 137 18.95 15.18 8.51
N LEU A 138 19.01 15.47 9.81
CA LEU A 138 19.37 14.51 10.85
C LEU A 138 18.19 13.64 11.31
N GLN A 139 16.96 13.93 10.87
CA GLN A 139 15.78 13.17 11.25
C GLN A 139 15.93 11.73 10.78
N SER A 140 15.66 10.78 11.69
CA SER A 140 15.54 9.37 11.35
C SER A 140 14.21 9.09 10.65
N ILE A 141 14.28 8.71 9.39
CA ILE A 141 13.15 8.43 8.50
C ILE A 141 13.26 7.06 7.86
N VAL A 142 12.15 6.49 7.42
CA VAL A 142 12.15 5.30 6.57
C VAL A 142 12.31 5.71 5.11
N ILE A 143 13.42 5.29 4.51
CA ILE A 143 13.64 5.45 3.08
C ILE A 143 13.13 4.20 2.39
N ASN A 144 12.24 4.38 1.41
CA ASN A 144 11.75 3.31 0.56
C ASN A 144 12.54 3.31 -0.74
N LYS A 145 12.87 2.12 -1.23
CA LYS A 145 13.50 1.91 -2.54
C LYS A 145 12.56 1.07 -3.39
N LEU A 146 12.35 1.49 -4.63
CA LEU A 146 11.68 0.74 -5.68
C LEU A 146 12.66 0.49 -6.83
N ASP A 147 12.84 -0.76 -7.24
CA ASP A 147 13.62 -1.04 -8.45
C ASP A 147 12.75 -0.81 -9.69
N ARG A 148 13.30 -0.10 -10.68
CA ARG A 148 12.64 0.20 -11.95
C ARG A 148 13.20 -0.75 -13.02
N PRO A 149 12.44 -1.75 -13.49
CA PRO A 149 12.91 -2.59 -14.58
C PRO A 149 13.07 -1.74 -15.85
N LYS A 150 14.26 -1.80 -16.44
CA LYS A 150 14.55 -1.19 -17.75
C LYS A 150 14.05 -2.13 -18.85
N ILE A 151 13.33 -1.60 -19.84
CA ILE A 151 13.09 -2.29 -21.12
C ILE A 151 13.94 -1.58 -22.16
N GLY A 152 15.07 -2.18 -22.55
CA GLY A 152 16.08 -1.51 -23.36
C GLY A 152 16.64 -0.26 -22.65
N ASN A 153 16.63 0.88 -23.34
CA ASN A 153 17.08 2.17 -22.79
C ASN A 153 15.96 3.01 -22.14
N GLN A 154 14.72 2.51 -22.12
CA GLN A 154 13.57 3.23 -21.58
C GLN A 154 13.13 2.65 -20.24
N ILE A 155 12.80 3.54 -19.30
CA ILE A 155 12.18 3.17 -18.02
C ILE A 155 10.74 2.77 -18.33
N ASN A 156 10.37 1.53 -18.03
CA ASN A 156 8.99 1.11 -18.20
C ASN A 156 8.12 1.74 -17.10
N ARG A 157 7.46 2.85 -17.42
CA ARG A 157 6.47 3.52 -16.54
C ARG A 157 5.25 2.64 -16.24
N ASN A 158 4.99 1.66 -17.10
CA ASN A 158 3.85 0.77 -17.07
C ASN A 158 4.27 -0.68 -16.79
N ALA A 159 5.46 -0.92 -16.20
CA ALA A 159 5.87 -2.27 -15.80
C ALA A 159 4.93 -2.71 -14.68
N ASN A 160 3.84 -3.34 -15.12
CA ASN A 160 2.75 -3.98 -14.40
C ASN A 160 2.86 -3.83 -12.89
N TYR A 161 1.99 -3.02 -12.29
CA TYR A 161 1.24 -3.29 -11.04
C TYR A 161 1.85 -4.24 -9.99
N HIS A 162 3.17 -4.34 -9.87
CA HIS A 162 3.85 -5.35 -9.07
C HIS A 162 5.07 -4.69 -8.43
N TYR A 163 4.84 -4.06 -7.28
CA TYR A 163 5.89 -3.64 -6.33
C TYR A 163 6.54 -4.85 -5.65
N SER A 164 7.13 -5.77 -6.40
CA SER A 164 7.70 -6.97 -5.78
C SER A 164 9.05 -6.72 -5.09
N SER A 165 9.65 -5.54 -5.23
CA SER A 165 10.98 -5.25 -4.65
C SER A 165 11.07 -3.96 -3.82
N GLN A 166 9.97 -3.57 -3.15
CA GLN A 166 10.07 -2.48 -2.18
C GLN A 166 10.91 -2.91 -0.97
N SER A 167 12.02 -2.19 -0.73
CA SER A 167 12.80 -2.35 0.51
C SER A 167 12.77 -1.05 1.31
N SER A 168 12.66 -1.19 2.63
CA SER A 168 12.56 -0.06 3.56
C SER A 168 13.70 -0.11 4.56
N LYS A 169 14.43 0.99 4.72
CA LYS A 169 15.51 1.10 5.70
C LYS A 169 15.46 2.44 6.43
N ARG A 170 15.53 2.37 7.76
CA ARG A 170 15.62 3.56 8.61
C ARG A 170 17.00 4.20 8.45
N ASN A 171 17.03 5.47 8.05
CA ASN A 171 18.24 6.27 7.80
C ASN A 171 17.96 7.75 8.09
N SER A 172 18.93 8.62 7.85
CA SER A 172 18.74 10.07 7.93
C SER A 172 18.17 10.66 6.64
N PHE A 173 17.48 11.81 6.73
CA PHE A 173 17.02 12.54 5.54
C PHE A 173 18.19 13.01 4.66
N THR A 174 19.33 13.35 5.23
CA THR A 174 20.55 13.64 4.45
C THR A 174 20.97 12.46 3.60
N GLN A 175 20.86 11.23 4.12
CA GLN A 175 21.16 10.03 3.33
C GLN A 175 20.18 9.85 2.17
N TYR A 176 18.89 10.14 2.40
CA TYR A 176 17.89 10.15 1.33
C TYR A 176 18.27 11.11 0.20
N LEU A 177 18.64 12.35 0.54
CA LEU A 177 19.09 13.34 -0.44
C LEU A 177 20.28 12.84 -1.25
N ASN A 178 21.30 12.32 -0.57
CA ASN A 178 22.49 11.79 -1.22
C ASN A 178 22.13 10.66 -2.21
N LEU A 179 21.33 9.69 -1.78
CA LEU A 179 20.88 8.57 -2.62
C LEU A 179 20.14 9.05 -3.88
N THR A 180 19.28 10.07 -3.74
CA THR A 180 18.56 10.63 -4.90
C THR A 180 19.45 11.42 -5.85
N THR A 181 20.57 11.99 -5.37
CA THR A 181 21.52 12.74 -6.21
C THR A 181 22.57 11.87 -6.90
N THR A 182 22.95 10.75 -6.29
CA THR A 182 24.02 9.87 -6.80
C THR A 182 23.53 8.80 -7.78
N ASP A 183 22.23 8.53 -7.83
CA ASP A 183 21.64 7.51 -8.71
C ASP A 183 21.56 8.03 -10.16
N ASN A 184 22.71 8.02 -10.85
CA ASN A 184 22.80 8.36 -12.27
C ASN A 184 22.14 7.31 -13.18
N ASP A 185 22.03 6.06 -12.71
CA ASP A 185 21.60 4.93 -13.54
C ASP A 185 20.09 4.73 -13.59
N LYS A 186 19.30 5.46 -12.78
CA LYS A 186 17.82 5.43 -12.71
C LYS A 186 17.24 4.01 -12.57
N THR A 187 18.03 3.05 -12.12
CA THR A 187 17.62 1.65 -11.93
C THR A 187 16.81 1.47 -10.65
N ALA A 188 16.92 2.42 -9.73
CA ALA A 188 16.11 2.51 -8.54
C ALA A 188 15.44 3.88 -8.42
N MET A 189 14.39 3.93 -7.61
CA MET A 189 13.78 5.16 -7.14
C MET A 189 13.69 5.11 -5.63
N TYR A 190 14.20 6.16 -4.99
CA TYR A 190 14.07 6.36 -3.56
C TYR A 190 12.95 7.35 -3.27
N PHE A 191 12.08 7.03 -2.32
CA PHE A 191 10.94 7.86 -1.96
C PHE A 191 10.63 7.80 -0.47
N LEU A 192 9.92 8.83 0.02
CA LEU A 192 9.42 8.91 1.39
C LEU A 192 7.90 8.77 1.34
N LYS A 193 7.33 7.93 2.20
CA LYS A 193 5.89 7.68 2.26
C LYS A 193 5.41 7.88 3.68
N ASN A 194 4.60 8.91 3.89
CA ASN A 194 3.92 9.20 5.16
C ASN A 194 4.87 9.30 6.37
N GLU A 195 6.05 9.89 6.19
CA GLU A 195 7.05 10.04 7.26
C GLU A 195 6.65 11.14 8.24
N MET A 196 6.69 10.85 9.54
CA MET A 196 6.30 11.85 10.53
C MET A 196 7.27 13.03 10.59
N ILE A 197 6.72 14.23 10.61
CA ILE A 197 7.49 15.46 10.81
C ILE A 197 7.64 15.72 12.30
N VAL A 198 8.84 15.49 12.83
CA VAL A 198 9.16 15.76 14.26
C VAL A 198 9.81 17.13 14.44
N SER A 199 10.49 17.65 13.41
CA SER A 199 11.17 18.96 13.47
C SER A 199 10.14 20.07 13.71
N ARG A 200 10.30 20.81 14.82
CA ARG A 200 9.43 21.95 15.18
C ARG A 200 9.46 23.04 14.11
N ASN A 201 10.61 23.25 13.47
CA ASN A 201 10.76 24.27 12.43
C ASN A 201 9.89 23.95 11.21
N LEU A 202 9.87 22.69 10.77
CA LEU A 202 8.98 22.26 9.70
C LEU A 202 7.51 22.29 10.14
N GLN A 203 7.19 21.94 11.39
CA GLN A 203 5.82 22.02 11.90
C GLN A 203 5.26 23.44 11.90
N MET A 204 6.11 24.45 12.01
CA MET A 204 5.71 25.86 11.92
C MET A 204 5.46 26.31 10.47
N ASP A 205 5.89 25.55 9.46
CA ASP A 205 5.76 25.95 8.06
C ASP A 205 4.38 25.64 7.45
N TYR A 206 3.56 24.83 8.14
CA TYR A 206 2.22 24.46 7.70
C TYR A 206 1.20 24.63 8.82
N GLU A 207 -0.08 24.70 8.44
CA GLU A 207 -1.19 24.79 9.38
C GLU A 207 -2.10 23.57 9.25
N LYS A 208 -2.62 23.07 10.36
CA LYS A 208 -3.63 21.99 10.32
C LYS A 208 -4.96 22.57 9.82
N PRO A 209 -5.68 21.89 8.90
CA PRO A 209 -6.94 22.39 8.35
C PRO A 209 -8.00 22.46 9.46
N GLN A 210 -8.30 23.68 9.91
CA GLN A 210 -9.16 23.94 11.06
C GLN A 210 -10.57 23.36 10.88
N PHE A 211 -11.10 23.38 9.65
CA PHE A 211 -12.44 22.87 9.37
C PHE A 211 -12.60 21.37 9.67
N ILE A 212 -11.53 20.57 9.52
CA ILE A 212 -11.50 19.13 9.86
C ILE A 212 -11.02 18.91 11.30
N THR A 213 -9.93 19.56 11.70
CA THR A 213 -9.29 19.33 13.01
C THR A 213 -10.17 19.69 14.21
N LYS A 214 -11.17 20.56 14.04
CA LYS A 214 -12.16 20.87 15.09
C LYS A 214 -13.13 19.72 15.38
N ILE A 215 -13.35 18.82 14.42
CA ILE A 215 -14.35 17.75 14.53
C ILE A 215 -13.73 16.35 14.54
N LEU A 216 -12.53 16.19 13.97
CA LEU A 216 -11.82 14.91 13.91
C LEU A 216 -10.46 15.01 14.58
N ARG A 217 -10.10 13.93 15.29
CA ARG A 217 -8.78 13.79 15.88
C ARG A 217 -7.75 13.43 14.81
N ASN A 218 -6.78 14.32 14.60
CA ASN A 218 -5.61 14.02 13.77
C ASN A 218 -4.77 12.93 14.46
N ARG A 219 -4.47 11.87 13.72
CA ARG A 219 -3.61 10.76 14.15
C ARG A 219 -2.19 10.91 13.67
N MET A 220 -2.00 11.39 12.45
CA MET A 220 -0.69 11.55 11.84
C MET A 220 -0.65 12.77 10.92
N THR A 221 0.51 13.42 10.89
CA THR A 221 0.87 14.36 9.82
C THR A 221 2.14 13.83 9.16
N GLY A 222 2.01 13.37 7.92
CA GLY A 222 3.05 12.64 7.20
C GLY A 222 3.56 13.39 5.98
N LEU A 223 4.89 13.48 5.87
CA LEU A 223 5.60 13.96 4.70
C LEU A 223 5.73 12.83 3.68
N THR A 224 5.38 13.14 2.44
CA THR A 224 5.52 12.22 1.32
C THR A 224 6.31 12.91 0.21
N ILE A 225 7.34 12.23 -0.31
CA ILE A 225 8.15 12.73 -1.42
C ILE A 225 8.26 11.61 -2.44
N TRP A 226 7.76 11.87 -3.64
CA TRP A 226 7.80 10.96 -4.78
C TRP A 226 8.45 11.62 -5.99
N ASN A 227 9.03 10.80 -6.85
CA ASN A 227 9.39 11.19 -8.21
C ASN A 227 8.31 10.70 -9.19
N ASP A 228 8.41 11.10 -10.46
CA ASP A 228 7.53 10.67 -11.55
C ASP A 228 7.27 9.15 -11.53
N PHE A 229 6.03 8.79 -11.18
CA PHE A 229 5.61 7.41 -10.93
C PHE A 229 4.10 7.25 -10.77
N ILE A 230 3.55 6.12 -11.24
CA ILE A 230 2.14 5.72 -11.07
C ILE A 230 2.07 4.65 -9.95
N ARG A 231 1.26 4.92 -8.92
CA ARG A 231 1.06 4.00 -7.78
C ARG A 231 0.01 2.93 -8.08
N GLN A 232 0.07 1.81 -7.37
CA GLN A 232 -1.08 0.87 -7.30
C GLN A 232 -2.23 1.56 -6.56
N PRO A 233 -3.48 1.18 -6.86
CA PRO A 233 -4.61 1.57 -6.04
C PRO A 233 -4.44 1.10 -4.60
N GLU A 234 -4.71 1.99 -3.64
CA GLU A 234 -4.65 1.69 -2.22
C GLU A 234 -6.00 1.99 -1.57
N PHE A 235 -6.48 1.06 -0.74
CA PHE A 235 -7.62 1.29 0.13
C PHE A 235 -7.27 2.24 1.29
N LYS A 236 -8.16 3.19 1.57
CA LYS A 236 -7.96 4.25 2.55
C LYS A 236 -8.94 4.14 3.71
N ASN A 237 -8.66 3.31 4.70
CA ASN A 237 -9.51 3.10 5.89
C ASN A 237 -9.67 4.30 6.88
N ARG A 238 -9.14 5.48 6.53
CA ARG A 238 -9.06 6.66 7.40
C ARG A 238 -9.30 7.92 6.58
N GLU A 239 -9.81 8.94 7.24
CA GLU A 239 -10.03 10.26 6.63
C GLU A 239 -8.68 10.92 6.37
N ARG A 240 -8.49 11.47 5.16
CA ARG A 240 -7.22 12.10 4.79
C ARG A 240 -7.43 13.45 4.14
N TYR A 241 -6.57 14.38 4.49
CA TYR A 241 -6.43 15.66 3.79
C TYR A 241 -5.00 15.74 3.26
N LEU A 242 -4.84 15.68 1.94
CA LEU A 242 -3.55 15.66 1.28
C LEU A 242 -3.33 16.98 0.55
N CYS A 243 -2.17 17.61 0.77
CA CYS A 243 -1.83 18.90 0.20
C CYS A 243 -0.55 18.81 -0.62
N VAL A 244 -0.57 19.34 -1.84
CA VAL A 244 0.60 19.39 -2.72
C VAL A 244 1.39 20.67 -2.44
N ILE A 245 2.58 20.50 -1.87
CA ILE A 245 3.49 21.62 -1.53
C ILE A 245 4.39 21.94 -2.72
N SER A 246 4.74 20.94 -3.52
CA SER A 246 5.57 21.09 -4.71
C SER A 246 5.24 20.03 -5.73
N GLY A 247 5.33 20.37 -7.02
CA GLY A 247 5.02 19.48 -8.13
C GLY A 247 3.52 19.35 -8.43
N THR A 248 3.15 18.25 -9.07
CA THR A 248 1.78 17.97 -9.53
C THR A 248 1.47 16.49 -9.37
N GLU A 249 0.26 16.22 -8.85
CA GLU A 249 -0.20 14.87 -8.52
C GLU A 249 -1.62 14.66 -9.08
N ASP A 250 -1.79 13.57 -9.84
CA ASP A 250 -3.09 13.13 -10.34
C ASP A 250 -3.69 12.07 -9.42
N PHE A 251 -4.97 12.20 -9.13
CA PHE A 251 -5.75 11.29 -8.30
C PHE A 251 -6.86 10.63 -9.13
N ARG A 252 -7.09 9.35 -8.85
CA ARG A 252 -8.23 8.55 -9.28
C ARG A 252 -8.84 7.90 -8.05
N LEU A 253 -10.11 8.18 -7.78
CA LEU A 253 -10.79 7.71 -6.59
C LEU A 253 -12.01 6.88 -6.97
N VAL A 254 -12.19 5.75 -6.31
CA VAL A 254 -13.36 4.88 -6.47
C VAL A 254 -14.08 4.73 -5.14
N SER A 255 -15.39 4.96 -5.19
CA SER A 255 -16.26 4.89 -4.02
C SER A 255 -16.35 3.47 -3.46
N PRO A 256 -16.48 3.31 -2.13
CA PRO A 256 -16.64 2.01 -1.50
C PRO A 256 -17.76 1.13 -2.03
N ILE A 257 -18.81 1.72 -2.59
CA ILE A 257 -19.95 0.98 -3.16
C ILE A 257 -19.57 0.11 -4.36
N TYR A 258 -18.41 0.37 -4.96
CA TYR A 258 -17.88 -0.39 -6.10
C TYR A 258 -16.87 -1.47 -5.70
N LYS A 259 -16.70 -1.80 -4.40
CA LYS A 259 -15.71 -2.79 -3.91
C LYS A 259 -15.69 -4.08 -4.75
N GLN A 260 -16.86 -4.65 -5.04
CA GLN A 260 -16.96 -5.86 -5.86
C GLN A 260 -16.72 -5.62 -7.34
N SER A 261 -17.16 -4.48 -7.86
CA SER A 261 -16.94 -4.09 -9.26
C SER A 261 -15.46 -3.81 -9.58
N ILE A 262 -14.66 -3.49 -8.55
CA ILE A 262 -13.19 -3.45 -8.64
C ILE A 262 -12.52 -4.76 -8.20
N TYR A 263 -13.27 -5.85 -8.04
CA TYR A 263 -12.76 -7.18 -7.70
C TYR A 263 -11.94 -7.24 -6.41
N SER A 264 -12.25 -6.37 -5.45
CA SER A 264 -11.51 -6.31 -4.19
C SER A 264 -12.01 -7.33 -3.18
N GLY A 265 -11.14 -8.26 -2.75
CA GLY A 265 -11.49 -9.39 -1.90
C GLY A 265 -12.41 -10.44 -2.55
N VAL A 266 -12.58 -10.35 -3.87
CA VAL A 266 -13.46 -11.23 -4.64
C VAL A 266 -12.69 -12.40 -5.24
N ILE A 267 -11.42 -12.16 -5.59
CA ILE A 267 -10.54 -13.14 -6.20
C ILE A 267 -9.68 -13.72 -5.07
N GLU A 268 -9.57 -15.06 -5.00
CA GLU A 268 -8.93 -15.76 -3.87
C GLU A 268 -7.46 -15.32 -3.67
N GLU A 269 -6.77 -14.95 -4.74
CA GLU A 269 -5.38 -14.47 -4.71
C GLU A 269 -5.21 -13.03 -4.22
N LEU A 270 -6.31 -12.28 -4.01
CA LEU A 270 -6.27 -10.87 -3.61
C LEU A 270 -6.81 -10.66 -2.20
N GLY A 271 -6.09 -9.86 -1.41
CA GLY A 271 -6.58 -9.43 -0.12
C GLY A 271 -7.86 -8.59 -0.23
N PRO A 272 -8.62 -8.43 0.88
CA PRO A 272 -9.90 -7.71 0.90
C PRO A 272 -9.81 -6.23 0.53
N THR A 273 -8.61 -5.65 0.56
CA THR A 273 -8.35 -4.24 0.27
C THR A 273 -7.59 -4.04 -1.03
N GLU A 274 -7.15 -5.12 -1.66
CA GLU A 274 -6.38 -5.12 -2.90
C GLU A 274 -7.33 -5.15 -4.09
N THR A 275 -6.90 -4.61 -5.23
CA THR A 275 -7.68 -4.62 -6.47
C THR A 275 -6.72 -4.79 -7.65
N PRO A 276 -7.10 -5.56 -8.67
CA PRO A 276 -6.29 -5.72 -9.87
C PRO A 276 -6.54 -4.59 -10.90
N ILE A 277 -7.52 -3.71 -10.65
CA ILE A 277 -7.97 -2.70 -11.60
C ILE A 277 -7.04 -1.50 -11.61
N ASP A 278 -6.65 -1.07 -12.81
CA ASP A 278 -5.97 0.20 -13.02
C ASP A 278 -7.03 1.30 -13.17
N PHE A 279 -7.16 2.21 -12.22
CA PHE A 279 -8.11 3.32 -12.31
C PHE A 279 -7.71 4.40 -13.33
N PHE A 280 -6.45 4.45 -13.78
CA PHE A 280 -6.05 5.30 -14.90
C PHE A 280 -6.41 4.68 -16.25
N ASN A 281 -6.60 3.36 -16.33
CA ASN A 281 -6.88 2.64 -17.57
C ASN A 281 -7.99 1.58 -17.43
N TYR A 282 -9.01 1.87 -16.62
CA TYR A 282 -10.05 0.89 -16.25
C TYR A 282 -10.92 0.48 -17.43
N SER A 283 -11.11 1.36 -18.41
CA SER A 283 -11.98 1.14 -19.57
C SER A 283 -11.42 0.16 -20.59
N SER A 284 -10.10 -0.08 -20.60
CA SER A 284 -9.45 -0.96 -21.57
C SER A 284 -9.25 -2.40 -21.07
N GLN A 285 -9.82 -2.75 -19.90
CA GLN A 285 -9.59 -4.04 -19.27
C GLN A 285 -10.75 -5.00 -19.52
N ASP A 286 -10.78 -5.60 -20.71
CA ASP A 286 -11.84 -6.57 -21.09
C ASP A 286 -11.91 -7.79 -20.16
N LYS A 287 -10.78 -8.10 -19.50
CA LYS A 287 -10.70 -9.14 -18.47
C LYS A 287 -11.63 -8.86 -17.27
N PHE A 288 -11.98 -7.61 -16.98
CA PHE A 288 -12.75 -7.22 -15.79
C PHE A 288 -14.09 -6.57 -16.16
N PRO A 289 -15.10 -7.35 -16.60
CA PRO A 289 -16.36 -6.80 -17.11
C PRO A 289 -17.13 -5.95 -16.08
N LEU A 290 -17.05 -6.26 -14.78
CA LEU A 290 -17.71 -5.45 -13.74
C LEU A 290 -17.07 -4.06 -13.58
N ALA A 291 -15.80 -3.92 -13.97
CA ALA A 291 -15.09 -2.64 -13.92
C ALA A 291 -15.72 -1.60 -14.86
N LYS A 292 -16.47 -2.03 -15.90
CA LYS A 292 -17.20 -1.12 -16.81
C LYS A 292 -18.30 -0.31 -16.11
N LYS A 293 -18.78 -0.76 -14.95
CA LYS A 293 -19.81 -0.08 -14.15
C LYS A 293 -19.25 0.96 -13.18
N ILE A 294 -17.94 0.95 -12.93
CA ILE A 294 -17.35 1.80 -11.90
C ILE A 294 -17.36 3.26 -12.32
N ARG A 295 -17.52 4.15 -11.35
CA ARG A 295 -17.32 5.57 -11.54
C ARG A 295 -16.00 5.99 -10.89
N VAL A 296 -15.05 6.40 -11.72
CA VAL A 296 -13.75 6.88 -11.26
C VAL A 296 -13.76 8.41 -11.21
N LEU A 297 -13.64 8.96 -10.01
CA LEU A 297 -13.50 10.40 -9.82
C LEU A 297 -12.06 10.82 -10.05
N SER A 298 -11.88 11.88 -10.83
CA SER A 298 -10.56 12.37 -11.22
C SER A 298 -10.30 13.76 -10.66
N ALA A 299 -9.10 13.98 -10.14
CA ALA A 299 -8.61 15.31 -9.78
C ALA A 299 -7.12 15.42 -10.08
N ARG A 300 -6.71 16.57 -10.62
CA ARG A 300 -5.30 16.98 -10.71
C ARG A 300 -5.06 18.03 -9.65
N LEU A 301 -4.07 17.82 -8.79
CA LEU A 301 -3.66 18.78 -7.79
C LEU A 301 -2.33 19.41 -8.18
N GLU A 302 -2.32 20.74 -8.20
CA GLU A 302 -1.13 21.54 -8.39
C GLU A 302 -0.64 22.09 -7.05
N LYS A 303 0.55 22.71 -7.07
CA LYS A 303 1.13 23.41 -5.93
C LYS A 303 0.10 24.36 -5.29
N GLY A 304 -0.15 24.17 -3.98
CA GLY A 304 -1.06 25.00 -3.19
C GLY A 304 -2.46 24.41 -3.02
N SER A 305 -2.81 23.37 -3.77
CA SER A 305 -4.11 22.70 -3.67
C SER A 305 -4.06 21.48 -2.75
N CYS A 306 -5.21 21.16 -2.16
CA CYS A 306 -5.39 19.98 -1.32
C CYS A 306 -6.62 19.17 -1.76
N ILE A 307 -6.65 17.89 -1.38
CA ILE A 307 -7.81 17.01 -1.54
C ILE A 307 -8.17 16.37 -0.19
N TYR A 308 -9.46 16.39 0.12
CA TYR A 308 -10.05 15.55 1.13
C TYR A 308 -10.46 14.22 0.50
N VAL A 309 -9.91 13.13 1.04
CA VAL A 309 -10.23 11.75 0.69
C VAL A 309 -10.96 11.13 1.88
N PRO A 310 -12.25 10.75 1.71
CA PRO A 310 -12.99 10.12 2.77
C PRO A 310 -12.44 8.73 3.12
N ALA A 311 -12.70 8.27 4.34
CA ALA A 311 -12.41 6.89 4.71
C ALA A 311 -13.17 5.91 3.80
N PHE A 312 -12.57 4.72 3.63
CA PHE A 312 -13.04 3.57 2.86
C PHE A 312 -13.01 3.72 1.32
N TRP A 313 -12.36 4.77 0.81
CA TRP A 313 -12.17 4.93 -0.64
C TRP A 313 -10.95 4.15 -1.13
N TRP A 314 -11.01 3.68 -2.37
CA TRP A 314 -9.81 3.25 -3.10
C TRP A 314 -9.25 4.44 -3.87
N VAL A 315 -7.94 4.64 -3.77
CA VAL A 315 -7.26 5.77 -4.39
C VAL A 315 -6.02 5.28 -5.12
N GLN A 316 -5.92 5.63 -6.40
CA GLN A 316 -4.71 5.49 -7.19
C GLN A 316 -4.19 6.88 -7.52
N THR A 317 -2.88 7.09 -7.41
CA THR A 317 -2.29 8.40 -7.71
C THR A 317 -1.08 8.29 -8.63
N SER A 318 -0.83 9.35 -9.40
CA SER A 318 0.29 9.46 -10.32
C SER A 318 1.01 10.79 -10.10
N THR A 319 2.33 10.72 -9.95
CA THR A 319 3.19 11.89 -9.82
C THR A 319 3.60 12.25 -11.24
N VAL A 320 3.17 13.42 -11.71
CA VAL A 320 3.37 13.85 -13.11
C VAL A 320 4.63 14.69 -13.27
N SER A 321 5.00 15.45 -12.23
CA SER A 321 6.24 16.22 -12.18
C SER A 321 7.46 15.35 -11.85
N GLU A 322 8.67 15.84 -12.12
CA GLU A 322 9.92 15.14 -11.77
C GLU A 322 9.98 14.74 -10.29
N LYS A 323 9.47 15.61 -9.42
CA LYS A 323 9.38 15.41 -7.97
C LYS A 323 8.16 16.12 -7.40
N THR A 324 7.42 15.43 -6.55
CA THR A 324 6.29 16.00 -5.80
C THR A 324 6.52 15.85 -4.30
N ILE A 325 6.28 16.94 -3.57
CA ILE A 325 6.28 16.96 -2.11
C ILE A 325 4.84 17.16 -1.66
N MET A 326 4.33 16.23 -0.86
CA MET A 326 2.99 16.25 -0.31
C MET A 326 3.02 16.18 1.21
N LEU A 327 2.04 16.85 1.82
CA LEU A 327 1.76 16.75 3.25
C LEU A 327 0.39 16.12 3.44
N THR A 328 0.33 15.03 4.21
CA THR A 328 -0.90 14.29 4.48
C THR A 328 -1.27 14.45 5.95
N PHE A 329 -2.49 14.88 6.22
CA PHE A 329 -3.12 14.82 7.54
C PHE A 329 -4.07 13.64 7.55
N GLU A 330 -3.81 12.68 8.43
CA GLU A 330 -4.66 11.49 8.62
C GLU A 330 -5.45 11.63 9.91
N TYR A 331 -6.75 11.34 9.85
CA TYR A 331 -7.68 11.42 10.96
C TYR A 331 -8.38 10.08 11.18
N GLU A 332 -9.01 9.91 12.34
CA GLU A 332 -9.91 8.77 12.56
C GLU A 332 -11.05 8.72 11.56
N SER A 333 -11.48 7.50 11.21
CA SER A 333 -12.70 7.32 10.42
C SER A 333 -13.90 7.91 11.17
N HIS A 334 -14.81 8.55 10.44
CA HIS A 334 -15.98 9.18 11.08
C HIS A 334 -17.04 8.18 11.54
N SER A 335 -16.96 6.92 11.09
CA SER A 335 -17.97 5.89 11.34
C SER A 335 -17.33 4.54 11.68
N GLU A 336 -17.37 4.20 12.96
CA GLU A 336 -16.97 2.87 13.46
C GLU A 336 -17.91 1.78 12.95
N LEU A 337 -19.22 2.08 12.84
CA LEU A 337 -20.21 1.18 12.24
C LEU A 337 -19.83 0.79 10.81
N THR A 338 -19.37 1.74 10.00
CA THR A 338 -18.93 1.45 8.63
C THR A 338 -17.67 0.58 8.63
N SER A 339 -16.75 0.83 9.55
CA SER A 339 -15.56 -0.02 9.72
C SER A 339 -15.94 -1.47 10.07
N LEU A 340 -16.86 -1.66 11.01
CA LEU A 340 -17.36 -2.97 11.41
C LEU A 340 -18.14 -3.65 10.27
N LEU A 341 -18.89 -2.89 9.48
CA LEU A 341 -19.59 -3.41 8.31
C LEU A 341 -18.60 -3.96 7.28
N PHE A 342 -17.54 -3.23 6.94
CA PHE A 342 -16.49 -3.74 6.05
C PHE A 342 -15.81 -4.98 6.61
N GLU A 343 -15.50 -4.99 7.91
CA GLU A 343 -14.91 -6.16 8.56
C GLU A 343 -15.84 -7.38 8.53
N ALA A 344 -17.15 -7.18 8.72
CA ALA A 344 -18.14 -8.25 8.65
C ALA A 344 -18.28 -8.81 7.24
N ILE A 345 -18.29 -7.94 6.22
CA ILE A 345 -18.27 -8.33 4.80
C ILE A 345 -17.01 -9.13 4.49
N ASP A 346 -15.83 -8.63 4.88
CA ASP A 346 -14.56 -9.28 4.59
C ASP A 346 -14.38 -10.62 5.31
N LYS A 347 -15.12 -10.85 6.41
CA LYS A 347 -15.18 -12.12 7.14
C LYS A 347 -16.29 -13.06 6.67
N GLY A 348 -17.10 -12.67 5.69
CA GLY A 348 -18.24 -13.45 5.19
C GLY A 348 -19.38 -13.60 6.20
N ILE A 349 -19.48 -12.73 7.21
CA ILE A 349 -20.54 -12.81 8.25
C ILE A 349 -21.92 -12.52 7.66
N LEU A 350 -21.98 -11.79 6.54
CA LEU A 350 -23.22 -11.37 5.89
C LEU A 350 -23.62 -12.26 4.70
N ASP A 351 -22.89 -13.34 4.45
CA ASP A 351 -23.13 -14.27 3.33
C ASP A 351 -24.08 -15.42 3.72
N GLU A 352 -24.53 -15.48 4.99
CA GLU A 352 -25.58 -16.35 5.53
C GLU A 352 -26.93 -15.61 5.63
#